data_AF-A0A933GZ16-F1
#
_entry.id   AF-A0A933GZ16-F1
#
_cell.length_a   1.000
_cell.length_b   1.000
_cell.length_c   1.000
_cell.angle_alpha   90.00
_cell.angle_beta   90.00
_cell.angle_gamma   90.00
#
_symmetry.space_group_name_H-M   'P 1'
#
loop_
_entity.id
_entity.type
_entity.pdbx_description
1 polymer ?
#
loop_
_entity_poly.entity_id
_entity_poly.type
_entity_poly.pdbx_seq_one_letter_code
_entity_poly.pdbx_strand_id
1 'polypeptide(L)'
;MSCFGVGFYGKTDVIPGVGHVATRFLCMKCIPIAPMESVLLLDSREDDEDGVEIPLSAKSIALAYLRALLVGVAVCYIAMAFAPKASVPLHLALAGSAVFLLAVSYLLPPLVRASPRRAAELRRLVRGLAETGRCAPAPAAACPTGNAGDASFVGRFLERSVGNAPSIILAFDRRPALRAGRWIEKMNRESHFGGDARGEVRMTAQGLMGFVEYDGHSLRLFGVDAPAPEFVMEHTVETSHWAPEEKERVRRHQFHVLCQYRSGSSDPVEQYLALYRVALAACDEGLAGVLNEEAWNFTPSALLARLREPEVLAECRADIPPFLWTGLVKCFKPDGTCWFVTKGHHFFGVSDFAWLGRNEEGNQVADFMHSLFVYAYRTGASMEAGHTLEWCGEEYRFAGVSEYPEYLEGPAGTLVVQPCAA
;
A
#
# COMPACT_ATOMS: atom_id res chain seq x y z
N MET A 1 5.32 -14.69 13.82
CA MET A 1 4.37 -14.37 12.74
C MET A 1 3.02 -14.03 13.37
N SER A 2 2.79 -12.74 13.66
CA SER A 2 1.55 -12.26 14.28
C SER A 2 0.77 -11.43 13.26
N CYS A 3 -0.23 -12.05 12.61
CA CYS A 3 -1.06 -11.43 11.57
C CYS A 3 -2.08 -10.46 12.19
N PHE A 4 -1.72 -9.17 12.28
CA PHE A 4 -2.66 -8.07 12.50
C PHE A 4 -2.98 -7.43 11.16
N GLY A 5 -4.25 -7.18 10.87
CA GLY A 5 -4.70 -6.50 9.63
C GLY A 5 -5.85 -5.54 9.92
N VAL A 6 -6.35 -4.85 8.90
CA VAL A 6 -7.59 -4.06 9.00
C VAL A 6 -8.67 -4.67 8.12
N GLY A 7 -9.92 -4.55 8.55
CA GLY A 7 -11.03 -4.97 7.72
C GLY A 7 -12.31 -4.24 8.10
N PHE A 8 -13.26 -4.24 7.17
CA PHE A 8 -14.59 -3.71 7.40
C PHE A 8 -15.48 -4.78 8.04
N TYR A 9 -15.98 -4.49 9.23
CA TYR A 9 -16.91 -5.35 9.96
C TYR A 9 -18.17 -4.57 10.33
N GLY A 10 -19.19 -5.31 10.75
CA GLY A 10 -20.40 -4.69 11.29
C GLY A 10 -21.35 -4.12 10.24
N LYS A 11 -21.33 -4.64 8.99
CA LYS A 11 -22.26 -4.25 7.91
C LYS A 11 -23.68 -4.04 8.44
N THR A 12 -24.12 -2.78 8.38
CA THR A 12 -25.38 -2.25 8.89
C THR A 12 -25.88 -1.13 7.98
N ASP A 13 -27.10 -0.68 8.23
CA ASP A 13 -27.71 0.48 7.58
C ASP A 13 -27.65 0.43 6.04
N VAL A 14 -27.92 -0.74 5.47
CA VAL A 14 -27.98 -0.97 4.02
C VAL A 14 -29.09 -0.09 3.43
N ILE A 15 -28.73 0.68 2.41
CA ILE A 15 -29.62 1.52 1.61
C ILE A 15 -29.53 1.03 0.16
N PRO A 16 -30.60 0.41 -0.37
CA PRO A 16 -30.60 -0.10 -1.75
C PRO A 16 -30.23 1.00 -2.76
N GLY A 17 -29.27 0.68 -3.63
CA GLY A 17 -28.78 1.56 -4.70
C GLY A 17 -27.90 2.73 -4.20
N VAL A 18 -27.46 2.70 -2.95
CA VAL A 18 -26.54 3.69 -2.39
C VAL A 18 -25.33 2.99 -1.80
N GLY A 19 -25.54 2.02 -0.90
CA GLY A 19 -24.44 1.42 -0.15
C GLY A 19 -24.83 0.96 1.25
N HIS A 20 -23.82 0.74 2.08
CA HIS A 20 -24.00 0.30 3.47
C HIS A 20 -22.94 0.87 4.40
N VAL A 21 -23.27 0.94 5.70
CA VAL A 21 -22.31 1.38 6.72
C VAL A 21 -21.54 0.18 7.23
N ALA A 22 -20.22 0.31 7.30
CA ALA A 22 -19.34 -0.62 7.98
C ALA A 22 -18.35 0.14 8.85
N THR A 23 -17.83 -0.50 9.89
CA THR A 23 -16.77 0.06 10.72
C THR A 23 -15.47 -0.66 10.38
N ARG A 24 -14.43 0.13 10.12
CA ARG A 24 -13.07 -0.38 9.95
C ARG A 24 -12.52 -0.73 11.34
N PHE A 25 -12.15 -1.98 11.53
CA PHE A 25 -11.55 -2.47 12.76
C PHE A 25 -10.08 -2.80 12.56
N LEU A 26 -9.32 -2.58 13.62
CA LEU A 26 -8.07 -3.28 13.86
C LEU A 26 -8.37 -4.75 14.13
N CYS A 27 -7.80 -5.68 13.36
CA CYS A 27 -8.05 -7.11 13.49
C CYS A 27 -6.78 -7.89 13.82
N MET A 28 -6.93 -8.97 14.59
CA MET A 28 -5.91 -10.00 14.76
C MET A 28 -6.51 -11.33 14.34
N LYS A 29 -5.95 -11.99 13.32
CA LYS A 29 -6.49 -13.25 12.78
C LYS A 29 -8.02 -13.22 12.59
N CYS A 30 -8.53 -12.18 11.95
CA CYS A 30 -9.97 -11.92 11.69
C CYS A 30 -10.84 -11.57 12.92
N ILE A 31 -10.25 -11.35 14.10
CA ILE A 31 -10.99 -10.91 15.30
C ILE A 31 -10.95 -9.37 15.38
N PRO A 32 -12.09 -8.65 15.37
CA PRO A 32 -12.12 -7.21 15.55
C PRO A 32 -11.72 -6.84 16.99
N ILE A 33 -10.66 -6.03 17.13
CA ILE A 33 -10.09 -5.59 18.41
C ILE A 33 -10.58 -4.19 18.75
N ALA A 34 -10.30 -3.21 17.90
CA ALA A 34 -10.60 -1.80 18.17
C ALA A 34 -11.24 -1.14 16.94
N PRO A 35 -12.36 -0.43 17.10
CA PRO A 35 -12.98 0.32 16.01
C PRO A 35 -12.12 1.56 15.72
N MET A 36 -11.91 1.86 14.43
CA MET A 36 -11.11 3.00 14.00
C MET A 36 -12.00 4.11 13.44
N GLU A 37 -12.81 3.78 12.45
CA GLU A 37 -13.68 4.72 11.75
C GLU A 37 -14.88 3.98 11.16
N SER A 38 -15.98 4.70 10.92
CA SER A 38 -17.12 4.16 10.20
C SER A 38 -17.21 4.80 8.83
N VAL A 39 -17.49 3.98 7.83
CA VAL A 39 -17.47 4.38 6.44
C VAL A 39 -18.78 3.94 5.81
N LEU A 40 -19.37 4.80 4.98
CA LEU A 40 -20.45 4.44 4.07
C LEU A 40 -19.81 3.94 2.76
N LEU A 41 -19.77 2.63 2.60
CA LEU A 41 -19.27 1.96 1.40
C LEU A 41 -20.35 2.02 0.32
N LEU A 42 -20.02 2.55 -0.86
CA LEU A 42 -20.96 2.72 -1.96
C LEU A 42 -21.10 1.41 -2.75
N ASP A 43 -22.33 1.04 -3.15
CA ASP A 43 -22.60 -0.23 -3.85
C ASP A 43 -22.05 -0.28 -5.31
N SER A 44 -21.27 0.73 -5.74
CA SER A 44 -21.00 0.99 -7.17
C SER A 44 -19.79 0.28 -7.79
N ARG A 45 -18.99 -0.49 -7.06
CA ARG A 45 -17.95 -1.39 -7.62
C ARG A 45 -17.61 -2.45 -6.59
N GLU A 46 -17.65 -3.72 -6.97
CA GLU A 46 -17.44 -4.86 -6.05
C GLU A 46 -16.02 -4.90 -5.43
N ASP A 47 -15.07 -4.14 -5.96
CA ASP A 47 -13.66 -4.13 -5.52
C ASP A 47 -13.11 -2.75 -5.08
N ASP A 48 -13.88 -1.66 -5.19
CA ASP A 48 -13.40 -0.33 -4.74
C ASP A 48 -13.79 -0.10 -3.26
N GLU A 49 -12.81 -0.02 -2.36
CA GLU A 49 -13.01 0.38 -0.95
C GLU A 49 -13.34 1.88 -0.76
N ASP A 50 -13.71 2.57 -1.84
CA ASP A 50 -14.07 3.98 -1.82
C ASP A 50 -15.38 4.18 -1.03
N GLY A 51 -15.24 4.82 0.13
CA GLY A 51 -16.36 5.08 0.99
C GLY A 51 -16.26 6.43 1.70
N VAL A 52 -17.42 6.90 2.14
CA VAL A 52 -17.53 8.20 2.80
C VAL A 52 -17.35 8.03 4.29
N GLU A 53 -16.32 8.67 4.86
CA GLU A 53 -16.11 8.71 6.30
C GLU A 53 -17.31 9.34 7.01
N ILE A 54 -17.85 8.64 8.00
CA ILE A 54 -18.93 9.11 8.85
C ILE A 54 -18.54 8.98 10.33
N PRO A 55 -19.18 9.74 11.24
CA PRO A 55 -19.00 9.54 12.67
C PRO A 55 -19.23 8.07 13.06
N LEU A 56 -18.47 7.58 14.06
CA LEU A 56 -18.51 6.19 14.51
C LEU A 56 -19.95 5.69 14.73
N SER A 57 -20.31 4.63 14.01
CA SER A 57 -21.62 4.00 14.12
C SER A 57 -21.61 2.97 15.25
N ALA A 58 -22.18 3.33 16.41
CA ALA A 58 -22.34 2.41 17.54
C ALA A 58 -23.07 1.12 17.14
N LYS A 59 -24.02 1.20 16.20
CA LYS A 59 -24.75 0.05 15.67
C LYS A 59 -23.84 -0.91 14.90
N SER A 60 -22.99 -0.37 14.03
CA SER A 60 -22.00 -1.15 13.28
C SER A 60 -20.99 -1.81 14.22
N ILE A 61 -20.48 -1.06 15.20
CA ILE A 61 -19.53 -1.56 16.20
C ILE A 61 -20.13 -2.72 17.00
N ALA A 62 -21.35 -2.55 17.50
CA ALA A 62 -22.04 -3.58 18.27
C ALA A 62 -22.28 -4.86 17.44
N LEU A 63 -22.68 -4.70 16.17
CA LEU A 63 -22.88 -5.84 15.26
C LEU A 63 -21.57 -6.57 14.95
N ALA A 64 -20.47 -5.85 14.78
CA ALA A 64 -19.15 -6.47 14.56
C ALA A 64 -18.73 -7.35 15.75
N TYR A 65 -18.78 -6.82 16.98
CA TYR A 65 -18.42 -7.59 18.17
C TYR A 65 -19.39 -8.74 18.45
N LEU A 66 -20.70 -8.56 18.23
CA LEU A 66 -21.68 -9.63 18.37
C LEU A 66 -21.38 -10.80 17.42
N ARG A 67 -21.10 -10.50 16.14
CA ARG A 67 -20.78 -11.53 15.15
C ARG A 67 -19.46 -12.24 15.48
N ALA A 68 -18.43 -11.49 15.89
CA ALA A 68 -17.17 -12.07 16.34
C ALA A 68 -17.33 -12.98 17.56
N LEU A 69 -18.15 -12.57 18.53
CA LEU A 69 -18.48 -13.38 19.71
C LEU A 69 -19.19 -14.69 19.30
N LEU A 70 -20.17 -14.62 18.40
CA LEU A 70 -20.90 -15.80 17.93
C LEU A 70 -19.99 -16.81 17.22
N VAL A 71 -19.04 -16.33 16.41
CA VAL A 71 -18.00 -17.19 15.80
C VAL A 71 -17.11 -17.83 16.87
N GLY A 72 -16.64 -17.04 17.84
CA GLY A 72 -15.81 -17.56 18.94
C GLY A 72 -16.53 -18.62 19.78
N VAL A 73 -17.81 -18.40 20.09
CA VAL A 73 -18.66 -19.36 20.82
C VAL A 73 -18.84 -20.66 20.01
N ALA A 74 -19.09 -20.55 18.70
CA ALA A 74 -19.23 -21.72 17.84
C ALA A 74 -17.93 -22.55 17.82
N VAL A 75 -16.78 -21.92 17.60
CA VAL A 75 -15.46 -22.59 17.58
C VAL A 75 -15.15 -23.22 18.94
N CYS A 76 -15.43 -22.52 20.05
CA CYS A 76 -15.21 -23.05 21.39
C CYS A 76 -16.03 -24.31 21.65
N TYR A 77 -17.33 -24.31 21.33
CA TYR A 77 -18.18 -25.49 21.53
C TYR A 77 -17.83 -26.65 20.59
N ILE A 78 -17.40 -26.36 19.36
CA ILE A 78 -16.86 -27.40 18.46
C ILE A 78 -15.62 -28.04 19.10
N ALA A 79 -14.67 -27.25 19.61
CA ALA A 79 -13.47 -27.79 20.26
C ALA A 79 -13.82 -28.60 21.52
N MET A 80 -14.76 -28.12 22.34
CA MET A 80 -15.23 -28.85 23.53
C MET A 80 -15.87 -30.19 23.19
N ALA A 81 -16.51 -30.34 22.03
CA ALA A 81 -17.10 -31.61 21.61
C ALA A 81 -16.06 -32.74 21.45
N PHE A 82 -14.78 -32.41 21.29
CA PHE A 82 -13.69 -33.39 21.21
C PHE A 82 -13.04 -33.72 22.57
N ALA A 83 -13.51 -33.14 23.68
CA ALA A 83 -12.92 -33.41 24.99
C ALA A 83 -13.36 -34.78 25.55
N PRO A 84 -12.50 -35.52 26.29
CA PRO A 84 -12.74 -36.93 26.69
C PRO A 84 -13.96 -37.22 27.57
N LYS A 85 -14.67 -36.19 28.06
CA LYS A 85 -15.85 -36.29 28.93
C LYS A 85 -17.01 -35.41 28.46
N ALA A 86 -16.95 -34.93 27.22
CA ALA A 86 -17.90 -33.99 26.68
C ALA A 86 -19.20 -34.68 26.24
N SER A 87 -20.34 -34.05 26.50
CA SER A 87 -21.60 -34.43 25.87
C SER A 87 -21.61 -33.89 24.44
N VAL A 88 -21.16 -34.71 23.49
CA VAL A 88 -21.07 -34.33 22.07
C VAL A 88 -22.38 -33.73 21.54
N PRO A 89 -23.58 -34.30 21.80
CA PRO A 89 -24.83 -33.74 21.28
C PRO A 89 -25.12 -32.32 21.82
N LEU A 90 -24.83 -32.08 23.11
CA LEU A 90 -25.06 -30.77 23.72
C LEU A 90 -24.14 -29.70 23.13
N HIS A 91 -22.84 -30.00 22.98
CA HIS A 91 -21.88 -29.04 22.43
C HIS A 91 -22.16 -28.73 20.96
N LEU A 92 -22.52 -29.74 20.15
CA LEU A 92 -22.92 -29.51 18.76
C LEU A 92 -24.22 -28.69 18.65
N ALA A 93 -25.20 -28.90 19.54
CA ALA A 93 -26.41 -28.10 19.58
C ALA A 93 -26.14 -26.62 19.92
N LEU A 94 -25.22 -26.36 20.86
CA LEU A 94 -24.81 -25.01 21.24
C LEU A 94 -24.02 -24.32 20.12
N ALA A 95 -23.09 -25.03 19.48
CA ALA A 95 -22.38 -24.52 18.31
C ALA A 95 -23.35 -24.20 17.16
N GLY A 96 -24.28 -25.11 16.86
CA GLY A 96 -25.32 -24.90 15.84
C GLY A 96 -26.21 -23.71 16.15
N SER A 97 -26.55 -23.49 17.42
CA SER A 97 -27.31 -22.32 17.87
C SER A 97 -26.54 -21.01 17.64
N ALA A 98 -25.24 -20.99 17.92
CA ALA A 98 -24.38 -19.82 17.67
C ALA A 98 -24.27 -19.51 16.16
N VAL A 99 -24.10 -20.54 15.32
CA VAL A 99 -24.09 -20.39 13.85
C VAL A 99 -25.45 -19.90 13.33
N PHE A 100 -26.55 -20.42 13.87
CA PHE A 100 -27.90 -19.96 13.51
C PHE A 100 -28.10 -18.48 13.88
N LEU A 101 -27.74 -18.07 15.09
CA LEU A 101 -27.82 -16.68 15.53
C LEU A 101 -26.91 -15.76 14.69
N LEU A 102 -25.74 -16.25 14.27
CA LEU A 102 -24.85 -15.53 13.37
C LEU A 102 -25.55 -15.29 12.03
N ALA A 103 -26.15 -16.31 11.42
CA ALA A 103 -26.90 -16.19 10.16
C ALA A 103 -28.10 -15.23 10.31
N VAL A 104 -28.87 -15.35 11.40
CA VAL A 104 -29.99 -14.45 11.71
C VAL A 104 -29.53 -12.99 11.83
N SER A 105 -28.33 -12.73 12.36
CA SER A 105 -27.76 -11.37 12.43
C SER A 105 -27.51 -10.71 11.06
N TYR A 106 -27.43 -11.49 9.98
CA TYR A 106 -27.31 -10.99 8.60
C TYR A 106 -28.67 -10.86 7.89
N LEU A 107 -29.73 -11.45 8.43
CA LEU A 107 -31.04 -11.52 7.78
C LEU A 107 -32.08 -10.63 8.44
N LEU A 108 -31.94 -10.29 9.72
CA LEU A 108 -32.91 -9.46 10.43
C LEU A 108 -32.93 -8.02 9.91
N PRO A 109 -34.04 -7.57 9.28
CA PRO A 109 -34.14 -6.23 8.72
C PRO A 109 -33.83 -5.07 9.68
N PRO A 110 -34.22 -5.11 10.98
CA PRO A 110 -33.89 -4.03 11.92
C PRO A 110 -32.39 -3.85 12.15
N LEU A 111 -31.62 -4.94 12.05
CA LEU A 111 -30.18 -4.91 12.25
C LEU A 111 -29.46 -4.47 10.97
N VAL A 112 -29.94 -4.91 9.82
CA VAL A 112 -29.24 -4.69 8.54
C VAL A 112 -29.68 -3.44 7.81
N ARG A 113 -30.97 -3.07 7.85
CA ARG A 113 -31.50 -1.93 7.08
C ARG A 113 -31.40 -0.63 7.86
N ALA A 114 -31.17 0.45 7.14
CA ALA A 114 -31.22 1.80 7.71
C ALA A 114 -32.67 2.16 8.07
N SER A 115 -32.86 2.86 9.19
CA SER A 115 -34.15 3.50 9.46
C SER A 115 -34.43 4.57 8.38
N PRO A 116 -35.71 4.89 8.07
CA PRO A 116 -36.02 5.88 7.03
C PRO A 116 -35.34 7.23 7.26
N ARG A 117 -35.24 7.66 8.53
CA ARG A 117 -34.54 8.89 8.93
C ARG A 117 -33.04 8.81 8.68
N ARG A 118 -32.40 7.70 9.07
CA ARG A 118 -30.96 7.48 8.85
C ARG A 118 -30.64 7.35 7.36
N ALA A 119 -31.50 6.68 6.60
CA ALA A 119 -31.37 6.57 5.15
C ALA A 119 -31.42 7.94 4.46
N ALA A 120 -32.32 8.82 4.89
CA ALA A 120 -32.40 10.19 4.37
C ALA A 120 -31.15 11.02 4.71
N GLU A 121 -30.60 10.86 5.91
CA GLU A 121 -29.35 11.51 6.34
C GLU A 121 -28.15 11.06 5.49
N LEU A 122 -27.96 9.74 5.35
CA LEU A 122 -26.86 9.17 4.57
C LEU A 122 -26.97 9.56 3.07
N ARG A 123 -28.17 9.57 2.50
CA ARG A 123 -28.40 10.04 1.12
C ARG A 123 -28.04 11.51 0.92
N ARG A 124 -28.25 12.37 1.92
CA ARG A 124 -27.84 13.78 1.86
C ARG A 124 -26.33 13.92 1.87
N LEU A 125 -25.62 13.13 2.68
CA LEU A 125 -24.16 13.11 2.70
C LEU A 125 -23.59 12.73 1.33
N VAL A 126 -24.11 11.66 0.72
CA VAL A 126 -23.67 11.21 -0.61
C VAL A 126 -23.94 12.26 -1.70
N ARG A 127 -25.12 12.89 -1.72
CA ARG A 127 -25.42 13.96 -2.68
C ARG A 127 -24.51 15.18 -2.52
N GLY A 128 -24.24 15.59 -1.28
CA GLY A 128 -23.34 16.71 -1.01
C GLY A 128 -21.93 16.48 -1.56
N LEU A 129 -21.46 15.24 -1.57
CA LEU A 129 -20.16 14.86 -2.14
C LEU A 129 -20.17 14.83 -3.66
N ALA A 130 -21.25 14.33 -4.27
CA ALA A 130 -21.42 14.35 -5.72
C ALA A 130 -21.47 15.78 -6.29
N GLU A 131 -22.08 16.72 -5.56
CA GLU A 131 -22.19 18.13 -5.97
C GLU A 131 -20.89 18.93 -5.75
N THR A 132 -20.05 18.54 -4.79
CA THR A 132 -18.81 19.26 -4.48
C THR A 132 -17.59 18.77 -5.26
N GLY A 133 -17.69 17.67 -6.02
CA GLY A 133 -16.59 17.13 -6.82
C GLY A 133 -15.33 16.81 -6.02
N ARG A 134 -15.45 16.73 -4.69
CA ARG A 134 -14.36 16.51 -3.73
C ARG A 134 -14.87 15.56 -2.66
N CYS A 135 -14.15 14.47 -2.43
CA CYS A 135 -14.19 13.78 -1.15
C CYS A 135 -13.77 14.82 -0.09
N ALA A 136 -14.72 15.39 0.64
CA ALA A 136 -14.42 16.38 1.67
C ALA A 136 -13.61 15.70 2.79
N PRO A 137 -12.48 16.27 3.23
CA PRO A 137 -11.81 15.78 4.43
C PRO A 137 -12.69 16.04 5.65
N ALA A 138 -12.89 15.02 6.48
CA ALA A 138 -13.63 15.12 7.73
C ALA A 138 -12.97 16.13 8.70
N PRO A 139 -13.76 16.79 9.57
CA PRO A 139 -13.22 17.65 10.63
C PRO A 139 -12.40 16.82 11.62
N ALA A 140 -11.25 17.36 12.03
CA ALA A 140 -10.29 16.73 12.93
C ALA A 140 -10.95 16.12 14.18
N ALA A 141 -11.14 14.79 14.17
CA ALA A 141 -11.54 14.03 15.34
C ALA A 141 -10.30 13.66 16.16
N ALA A 142 -10.41 13.81 17.48
CA ALA A 142 -9.33 13.64 18.44
C ALA A 142 -8.65 12.26 18.34
N CYS A 143 -7.32 12.29 18.31
CA CYS A 143 -6.43 11.14 18.14
C CYS A 143 -6.54 10.17 19.34
N PRO A 144 -6.71 8.85 19.12
CA PRO A 144 -6.67 7.88 20.20
C PRO A 144 -5.23 7.73 20.72
N THR A 145 -5.07 7.85 22.04
CA THR A 145 -3.83 7.62 22.78
C THR A 145 -3.55 6.11 22.88
N GLY A 146 -3.11 5.50 21.79
CA GLY A 146 -2.57 4.14 21.77
C GLY A 146 -1.04 4.14 21.77
N ASN A 147 -0.42 3.19 22.49
CA ASN A 147 1.04 3.05 22.57
C ASN A 147 1.64 2.73 21.19
N ALA A 148 2.51 3.61 20.71
CA ALA A 148 3.06 3.63 19.35
C ALA A 148 4.31 2.73 19.14
N GLY A 149 4.62 1.84 20.08
CA GLY A 149 5.82 0.98 20.03
C GLY A 149 5.62 -0.41 19.41
N ASP A 150 4.46 -0.67 18.79
CA ASP A 150 4.13 -2.00 18.29
C ASP A 150 4.39 -2.11 16.77
N ALA A 151 5.35 -2.96 16.38
CA ALA A 151 5.74 -3.26 14.99
C ALA A 151 4.54 -3.68 14.11
N SER A 152 3.46 -4.15 14.71
CA SER A 152 2.20 -4.44 14.01
C SER A 152 1.53 -3.20 13.42
N PHE A 153 1.87 -1.99 13.84
CA PHE A 153 1.29 -0.74 13.35
C PHE A 153 1.79 -0.30 11.98
N VAL A 154 3.05 -0.59 11.68
CA VAL A 154 3.67 -0.25 10.39
C VAL A 154 3.17 -1.19 9.30
N GLY A 155 3.07 -2.49 9.59
CA GLY A 155 2.43 -3.46 8.69
C GLY A 155 0.98 -3.06 8.35
N ARG A 156 0.23 -2.58 9.35
CA ARG A 156 -1.13 -2.02 9.20
C ARG A 156 -1.22 -0.72 8.38
N PHE A 157 -0.13 0.00 8.19
CA PHE A 157 -0.08 1.26 7.43
C PHE A 157 0.43 1.02 6.00
N LEU A 158 1.23 -0.03 5.77
CA LEU A 158 1.65 -0.51 4.45
C LEU A 158 0.54 -1.29 3.73
N GLU A 159 -0.21 -2.14 4.45
CA GLU A 159 -1.43 -2.80 3.92
C GLU A 159 -2.56 -1.80 3.56
N ARG A 160 -2.41 -0.52 3.92
CA ARG A 160 -3.35 0.58 3.64
C ARG A 160 -3.07 1.33 2.34
N SER A 161 -2.20 0.83 1.46
CA SER A 161 -2.07 1.29 0.06
C SER A 161 -3.29 0.85 -0.75
N VAL A 162 -4.50 1.25 -0.31
CA VAL A 162 -5.75 0.98 -1.00
C VAL A 162 -6.03 2.16 -1.92
N GLY A 163 -5.56 1.98 -3.15
CA GLY A 163 -5.54 2.92 -4.25
C GLY A 163 -4.31 2.61 -5.11
N ASN A 164 -4.42 2.70 -6.44
CA ASN A 164 -3.33 2.44 -7.39
C ASN A 164 -2.20 3.49 -7.33
N ALA A 165 -2.04 4.19 -6.20
CA ALA A 165 -1.12 5.28 -6.00
C ALA A 165 0.13 4.81 -5.24
N PRO A 166 1.33 5.25 -5.63
CA PRO A 166 2.57 4.80 -5.04
C PRO A 166 2.74 5.34 -3.62
N SER A 167 3.53 4.60 -2.83
CA SER A 167 4.00 5.02 -1.52
C SER A 167 5.48 4.69 -1.36
N ILE A 168 6.16 5.42 -0.48
CA ILE A 168 7.58 5.19 -0.16
C ILE A 168 7.83 5.30 1.33
N ILE A 169 8.84 4.58 1.83
CA ILE A 169 9.27 4.65 3.22
C ILE A 169 10.59 5.40 3.29
N LEU A 170 10.62 6.49 4.02
CA LEU A 170 11.81 7.26 4.31
C LEU A 170 12.52 6.64 5.52
N ALA A 171 13.70 6.07 5.36
CA ALA A 171 14.48 5.45 6.42
C ALA A 171 15.50 6.45 6.99
N PHE A 172 15.45 6.74 8.28
CA PHE A 172 16.32 7.70 8.97
C PHE A 172 17.27 7.01 9.95
N ASP A 173 18.54 7.41 9.91
CA ASP A 173 19.58 6.91 10.82
C ASP A 173 19.25 7.17 12.30
N ARG A 174 18.52 8.24 12.57
CA ARG A 174 18.04 8.65 13.88
C ARG A 174 16.69 9.34 13.77
N ARG A 175 16.02 9.50 14.89
CA ARG A 175 14.80 10.32 14.96
C ARG A 175 15.10 11.76 14.49
N PRO A 176 14.40 12.26 13.46
CA PRO A 176 14.72 13.56 12.88
C PRO A 176 14.33 14.71 13.82
N ALA A 177 15.21 15.69 13.98
CA ALA A 177 15.04 16.84 14.88
C ALA A 177 14.17 17.93 14.23
N LEU A 178 12.91 17.59 13.96
CA LEU A 178 12.02 18.45 13.18
C LEU A 178 11.37 19.53 14.04
N ARG A 179 11.65 20.80 13.69
CA ARG A 179 10.81 21.93 14.09
C ARG A 179 9.58 21.97 13.18
N ALA A 180 8.41 22.28 13.75
CA ALA A 180 7.19 22.45 12.97
C ALA A 180 7.41 23.44 11.82
N GLY A 181 6.95 23.10 10.62
CA GLY A 181 7.10 23.94 9.41
C GLY A 181 8.44 23.83 8.68
N ARG A 182 9.52 23.40 9.35
CA ARG A 182 10.86 23.34 8.72
C ARG A 182 10.93 22.44 7.48
N TRP A 183 10.19 21.33 7.48
CA TRP A 183 10.15 20.42 6.34
C TRP A 183 9.46 21.07 5.13
N ILE A 184 8.36 21.78 5.35
CA ILE A 184 7.66 22.57 4.32
C ILE A 184 8.57 23.68 3.79
N GLU A 185 9.25 24.42 4.68
CA GLU A 185 10.22 25.44 4.28
C GLU A 185 11.33 24.88 3.39
N LYS A 186 11.83 23.67 3.69
CA LYS A 186 12.83 23.00 2.87
C LYS A 186 12.27 22.58 1.51
N MET A 187 11.05 22.04 1.46
CA MET A 187 10.39 21.71 0.20
C MET A 187 10.22 22.95 -0.71
N ASN A 188 10.01 24.12 -0.11
CA ASN A 188 9.87 25.39 -0.84
C ASN A 188 11.20 25.96 -1.34
N ARG A 189 12.35 25.45 -0.87
CA ARG A 189 13.66 25.79 -1.45
C ARG A 189 13.89 25.10 -2.79
N GLU A 190 13.27 23.95 -2.99
CA GLU A 190 13.36 23.14 -4.21
C GLU A 190 12.26 23.58 -5.20
N SER A 191 12.32 24.83 -5.66
CA SER A 191 11.27 25.47 -6.47
C SER A 191 11.07 24.84 -7.86
N HIS A 192 12.04 24.07 -8.36
CA HIS A 192 11.96 23.36 -9.64
C HIS A 192 11.02 22.15 -9.62
N PHE A 193 10.56 21.72 -8.44
CA PHE A 193 9.50 20.70 -8.32
C PHE A 193 8.09 21.24 -8.52
N GLY A 194 7.91 22.57 -8.58
CA GLY A 194 6.61 23.21 -8.69
C GLY A 194 6.38 24.26 -7.61
N GLY A 195 5.13 24.71 -7.49
CA GLY A 195 4.67 25.74 -6.57
C GLY A 195 4.92 25.43 -5.10
N ASP A 196 4.58 26.43 -4.28
CA ASP A 196 4.83 26.41 -2.84
C ASP A 196 4.03 25.30 -2.15
N ALA A 197 4.77 24.44 -1.45
CA ALA A 197 4.21 23.48 -0.52
C ALA A 197 3.61 24.16 0.70
N ARG A 198 2.46 23.60 1.09
CA ARG A 198 1.68 23.94 2.27
C ARG A 198 1.39 22.67 3.04
N GLY A 199 0.96 22.86 4.28
CA GLY A 199 0.61 21.76 5.16
C GLY A 199 1.46 21.78 6.41
N GLU A 200 1.56 20.63 7.03
CA GLU A 200 2.07 20.52 8.38
C GLU A 200 2.75 19.19 8.58
N VAL A 201 4.01 19.23 9.02
CA VAL A 201 4.72 18.05 9.47
C VAL A 201 5.23 18.30 10.89
N ARG A 202 4.80 17.46 11.83
CA ARG A 202 5.09 17.63 13.26
C ARG A 202 5.59 16.32 13.86
N MET A 203 6.62 16.47 14.68
CA MET A 203 7.02 15.41 15.61
C MET A 203 6.09 15.46 16.83
N THR A 204 5.57 14.30 17.22
CA THR A 204 4.69 14.09 18.37
C THR A 204 5.36 13.12 19.34
N ALA A 205 4.76 12.90 20.51
CA ALA A 205 5.22 11.86 21.43
C ALA A 205 5.15 10.45 20.80
N GLN A 206 4.22 10.24 19.85
CA GLN A 206 3.91 8.94 19.24
C GLN A 206 4.69 8.68 17.93
N GLY A 207 5.51 9.62 17.49
CA GLY A 207 6.20 9.56 16.19
C GLY A 207 5.94 10.81 15.37
N LEU A 208 5.94 10.69 14.05
CA LEU A 208 5.74 11.81 13.14
C LEU A 208 4.37 11.74 12.47
N MET A 209 3.69 12.87 12.36
CA MET A 209 2.50 12.97 11.53
C MET A 209 2.57 14.22 10.68
N GLY A 210 2.08 14.11 9.45
CA GLY A 210 1.95 15.27 8.61
C GLY A 210 1.12 15.07 7.35
N PHE A 211 0.84 16.19 6.72
CA PHE A 211 0.28 16.24 5.38
C PHE A 211 0.98 17.36 4.62
N VAL A 212 1.11 17.18 3.31
CA VAL A 212 1.72 18.15 2.40
C VAL A 212 0.82 18.31 1.19
N GLU A 213 0.60 19.56 0.78
CA GLU A 213 -0.14 19.91 -0.43
C GLU A 213 0.63 20.93 -1.25
N TYR A 214 0.73 20.70 -2.56
CA TYR A 214 1.31 21.66 -3.52
C TYR A 214 0.89 21.30 -4.94
N ASP A 215 0.65 22.28 -5.82
CA ASP A 215 0.30 22.07 -7.23
C ASP A 215 -0.76 20.97 -7.48
N GLY A 216 -1.74 20.86 -6.59
CA GLY A 216 -2.79 19.84 -6.65
C GLY A 216 -2.38 18.48 -6.06
N HIS A 217 -1.09 18.21 -5.85
CA HIS A 217 -0.62 17.04 -5.11
C HIS A 217 -1.00 17.10 -3.64
N SER A 218 -1.45 15.98 -3.09
CA SER A 218 -1.70 15.78 -1.67
C SER A 218 -0.98 14.53 -1.20
N LEU A 219 -0.20 14.64 -0.13
CA LEU A 219 0.58 13.56 0.45
C LEU A 219 0.34 13.47 1.96
N ARG A 220 0.40 12.24 2.49
CA ARG A 220 0.27 11.96 3.93
C ARG A 220 1.55 11.32 4.44
N LEU A 221 2.03 11.80 5.59
CA LEU A 221 3.23 11.31 6.23
C LEU A 221 2.88 10.73 7.58
N PHE A 222 3.43 9.55 7.84
CA PHE A 222 3.29 8.89 9.12
C PHE A 222 4.62 8.23 9.51
N GLY A 223 5.21 8.64 10.63
CA GLY A 223 6.48 8.12 11.08
C GLY A 223 6.44 7.45 12.43
N VAL A 224 7.28 6.44 12.57
CA VAL A 224 7.36 5.55 13.73
C VAL A 224 8.80 5.54 14.24
N ASP A 225 8.94 5.59 15.56
CA ASP A 225 10.22 5.51 16.27
C ASP A 225 10.70 4.06 16.37
N ALA A 226 10.88 3.45 15.20
CA ALA A 226 11.36 2.10 15.01
C ALA A 226 11.98 1.97 13.61
N PRO A 227 12.84 0.97 13.37
CA PRO A 227 13.17 0.56 12.02
C PRO A 227 11.92 0.12 11.25
N ALA A 228 11.99 0.19 9.93
CA ALA A 228 11.04 -0.39 9.01
C ALA A 228 10.95 -1.91 9.22
N PRO A 229 9.81 -2.53 8.89
CA PRO A 229 9.60 -3.96 9.10
C PRO A 229 10.63 -4.80 8.34
N GLU A 230 10.98 -5.96 8.89
CA GLU A 230 11.98 -6.86 8.31
C GLU A 230 11.64 -7.26 6.87
N PHE A 231 10.37 -7.57 6.57
CA PHE A 231 9.95 -7.93 5.20
C PHE A 231 10.17 -6.80 4.19
N VAL A 232 10.04 -5.53 4.60
CA VAL A 232 10.37 -4.39 3.73
C VAL A 232 11.87 -4.36 3.47
N MET A 233 12.69 -4.62 4.49
CA MET A 233 14.14 -4.67 4.36
C MET A 233 14.59 -5.81 3.43
N GLU A 234 13.97 -6.98 3.57
CA GLU A 234 14.18 -8.13 2.69
C GLU A 234 13.83 -7.80 1.23
N HIS A 235 12.66 -7.19 0.99
CA HIS A 235 12.23 -6.85 -0.36
C HIS A 235 12.95 -5.66 -0.97
N THR A 236 13.55 -4.76 -0.19
CA THR A 236 14.19 -3.54 -0.73
C THR A 236 15.71 -3.54 -0.61
N VAL A 237 16.24 -3.70 0.60
CA VAL A 237 17.68 -3.52 0.86
C VAL A 237 18.45 -4.76 0.47
N GLU A 238 17.96 -5.95 0.83
CA GLU A 238 18.68 -7.19 0.59
C GLU A 238 18.71 -7.58 -0.89
N THR A 239 17.59 -7.37 -1.60
CA THR A 239 17.41 -7.67 -3.03
C THR A 239 18.02 -6.63 -3.99
N SER A 240 18.20 -5.38 -3.55
CA SER A 240 18.73 -4.32 -4.42
C SER A 240 20.18 -4.51 -4.83
N HIS A 241 20.61 -3.80 -5.88
CA HIS A 241 21.97 -3.89 -6.45
C HIS A 241 22.96 -2.88 -5.84
N TRP A 242 22.56 -2.12 -4.82
CA TRP A 242 23.40 -1.08 -4.23
C TRP A 242 24.64 -1.63 -3.52
N ALA A 243 25.67 -0.77 -3.44
CA ALA A 243 26.91 -1.08 -2.76
C ALA A 243 26.67 -1.45 -1.27
N PRO A 244 27.46 -2.37 -0.69
CA PRO A 244 27.29 -2.80 0.70
C PRO A 244 27.27 -1.66 1.72
N GLU A 245 28.04 -0.59 1.49
CA GLU A 245 28.14 0.56 2.38
C GLU A 245 26.82 1.35 2.43
N GLU A 246 26.15 1.52 1.28
CA GLU A 246 24.84 2.17 1.20
C GLU A 246 23.77 1.33 1.88
N LYS A 247 23.79 0.01 1.65
CA LYS A 247 22.88 -0.94 2.32
C LYS A 247 23.04 -0.88 3.84
N GLU A 248 24.28 -0.86 4.33
CA GLU A 248 24.57 -0.87 5.76
C GLU A 248 24.06 0.38 6.48
N ARG A 249 24.16 1.54 5.82
CA ARG A 249 23.60 2.79 6.37
C ARG A 249 22.09 2.70 6.52
N VAL A 250 21.40 2.12 5.55
CA VAL A 250 19.95 1.91 5.63
C VAL A 250 19.62 0.83 6.66
N ARG A 251 20.36 -0.29 6.78
CA ARG A 251 20.12 -1.31 7.82
C ARG A 251 20.17 -0.76 9.25
N ARG A 252 21.01 0.24 9.50
CA ARG A 252 21.17 0.88 10.82
C ARG A 252 20.12 1.94 11.14
N HIS A 253 19.17 2.20 10.25
CA HIS A 253 18.12 3.17 10.50
C HIS A 253 17.29 2.81 11.75
N GLN A 254 16.85 3.84 12.47
CA GLN A 254 16.15 3.68 13.75
C GLN A 254 14.74 4.29 13.72
N PHE A 255 14.44 5.06 12.69
CA PHE A 255 13.18 5.75 12.51
C PHE A 255 12.78 5.65 11.05
N HIS A 256 11.49 5.49 10.77
CA HIS A 256 11.00 5.55 9.39
C HIS A 256 9.73 6.37 9.27
N VAL A 257 9.49 6.91 8.08
CA VAL A 257 8.26 7.61 7.71
C VAL A 257 7.68 6.97 6.46
N LEU A 258 6.48 6.41 6.54
CA LEU A 258 5.72 6.08 5.34
C LEU A 258 5.08 7.36 4.78
N CYS A 259 5.41 7.65 3.54
CA CYS A 259 4.89 8.75 2.74
C CYS A 259 3.97 8.18 1.67
N GLN A 260 2.68 8.54 1.73
CA GLN A 260 1.65 8.05 0.83
C GLN A 260 1.17 9.17 -0.08
N TYR A 261 1.12 8.89 -1.38
CA TYR A 261 0.45 9.77 -2.32
C TYR A 261 -1.07 9.61 -2.18
N ARG A 262 -1.82 10.72 -2.15
CA ARG A 262 -3.28 10.70 -1.97
C ARG A 262 -4.05 11.13 -3.21
N SER A 263 -3.63 12.20 -3.85
CA SER A 263 -4.31 12.76 -5.02
C SER A 263 -3.46 13.83 -5.72
N GLY A 264 -3.88 14.23 -6.92
CA GLY A 264 -3.38 15.43 -7.62
C GLY A 264 -3.15 15.23 -9.12
N SER A 265 -2.40 14.19 -9.45
CA SER A 265 -2.04 13.78 -10.80
C SER A 265 -2.35 12.30 -11.00
N SER A 266 -2.81 11.94 -12.19
CA SER A 266 -2.92 10.55 -12.63
C SER A 266 -1.63 10.02 -13.27
N ASP A 267 -0.66 10.90 -13.55
CA ASP A 267 0.63 10.52 -14.11
C ASP A 267 1.54 9.95 -13.02
N PRO A 268 1.92 8.66 -13.10
CA PRO A 268 2.78 8.00 -12.11
C PRO A 268 4.15 8.69 -11.94
N VAL A 269 4.67 9.32 -13.00
CA VAL A 269 5.93 10.09 -12.94
C VAL A 269 5.79 11.24 -11.96
N GLU A 270 4.74 12.06 -12.10
CA GLU A 270 4.49 13.19 -11.19
C GLU A 270 4.12 12.72 -9.77
N GLN A 271 3.51 11.54 -9.62
CA GLN A 271 3.27 10.95 -8.31
C GLN A 271 4.58 10.59 -7.58
N TYR A 272 5.50 9.92 -8.27
CA TYR A 272 6.82 9.60 -7.70
C TYR A 272 7.67 10.84 -7.45
N LEU A 273 7.68 11.81 -8.37
CA LEU A 273 8.35 13.09 -8.14
C LEU A 273 7.79 13.80 -6.92
N ALA A 274 6.48 13.69 -6.68
CA ALA A 274 5.89 14.28 -5.49
C ALA A 274 6.32 13.64 -4.18
N LEU A 275 6.39 12.30 -4.16
CA LEU A 275 6.94 11.54 -3.04
C LEU A 275 8.42 11.89 -2.81
N TYR A 276 9.20 11.98 -3.89
CA TYR A 276 10.63 12.26 -3.83
C TYR A 276 10.95 13.70 -3.42
N ARG A 277 10.09 14.69 -3.73
CA ARG A 277 10.22 16.06 -3.19
C ARG A 277 10.19 16.07 -1.66
N VAL A 278 9.28 15.30 -1.06
CA VAL A 278 9.18 15.15 0.40
C VAL A 278 10.45 14.50 0.96
N ALA A 279 10.91 13.42 0.31
CA ALA A 279 12.13 12.72 0.69
C ALA A 279 13.36 13.65 0.62
N LEU A 280 13.47 14.46 -0.44
CA LEU A 280 14.59 15.36 -0.68
C LEU A 280 14.74 16.41 0.43
N ALA A 281 13.61 16.95 0.90
CA ALA A 281 13.59 17.88 2.02
C ALA A 281 13.96 17.20 3.36
N ALA A 282 13.91 15.87 3.42
CA ALA A 282 14.32 15.07 4.57
C ALA A 282 15.82 14.73 4.57
N CYS A 283 16.53 14.90 3.45
CA CYS A 283 17.95 14.53 3.33
C CYS A 283 18.81 15.10 4.46
N ASP A 284 18.67 16.40 4.76
CA ASP A 284 19.49 17.03 5.80
C ASP A 284 19.00 16.76 7.24
N GLU A 285 18.01 15.89 7.42
CA GLU A 285 17.47 15.48 8.73
C GLU A 285 17.89 14.06 9.15
N GLY A 286 18.88 13.47 8.47
CA GLY A 286 19.37 12.11 8.77
C GLY A 286 18.76 11.00 7.91
N LEU A 287 18.18 11.34 6.76
CA LEU A 287 17.68 10.33 5.83
C LEU A 287 18.84 9.44 5.33
N ALA A 288 18.73 8.14 5.57
CA ALA A 288 19.64 7.12 5.05
C ALA A 288 19.26 6.75 3.61
N GLY A 289 17.97 6.59 3.33
CA GLY A 289 17.47 6.25 2.01
C GLY A 289 15.95 6.18 1.95
N VAL A 290 15.43 5.90 0.77
CA VAL A 290 14.01 5.76 0.46
C VAL A 290 13.74 4.32 0.06
N LEU A 291 12.96 3.57 0.83
CA LEU A 291 12.54 2.22 0.49
C LEU A 291 11.26 2.28 -0.35
N ASN A 292 11.21 1.52 -1.43
CA ASN A 292 10.02 1.32 -2.26
C ASN A 292 9.72 -0.18 -2.26
N GLU A 293 8.83 -0.58 -1.35
CA GLU A 293 8.49 -1.98 -1.11
C GLU A 293 7.98 -2.67 -2.38
N GLU A 294 7.09 -2.00 -3.11
CA GLU A 294 6.44 -2.52 -4.32
C GLU A 294 7.42 -2.68 -5.49
N ALA A 295 8.42 -1.81 -5.56
CA ALA A 295 9.48 -1.90 -6.56
C ALA A 295 10.63 -2.82 -6.15
N TRP A 296 10.58 -3.38 -4.94
CA TRP A 296 11.65 -4.21 -4.38
C TRP A 296 13.03 -3.53 -4.47
N ASN A 297 13.06 -2.23 -4.19
CA ASN A 297 14.25 -1.41 -4.35
C ASN A 297 14.30 -0.33 -3.26
N PHE A 298 15.49 0.24 -3.04
CA PHE A 298 15.63 1.47 -2.28
C PHE A 298 16.49 2.48 -3.04
N THR A 299 16.36 3.76 -2.73
CA THR A 299 17.20 4.83 -3.27
C THR A 299 18.05 5.40 -2.14
N PRO A 300 19.39 5.30 -2.21
CA PRO A 300 20.27 5.93 -1.23
C PRO A 300 20.09 7.45 -1.19
N SER A 301 20.20 8.07 -0.01
CA SER A 301 19.98 9.52 0.09
C SER A 301 21.02 10.36 -0.66
N ALA A 302 22.22 9.82 -0.89
CA ALA A 302 23.24 10.45 -1.73
C ALA A 302 22.79 10.58 -3.19
N LEU A 303 22.14 9.55 -3.74
CA LEU A 303 21.57 9.59 -5.08
C LEU A 303 20.36 10.53 -5.13
N LEU A 304 19.50 10.45 -4.12
CA LEU A 304 18.32 11.32 -4.00
C LEU A 304 18.70 12.81 -4.03
N ALA A 305 19.81 13.20 -3.40
CA ALA A 305 20.29 14.57 -3.39
C ALA A 305 20.57 15.16 -4.79
N ARG A 306 20.84 14.31 -5.79
CA ARG A 306 21.03 14.75 -7.18
C ARG A 306 19.75 15.34 -7.79
N LEU A 307 18.57 15.02 -7.27
CA LEU A 307 17.31 15.62 -7.71
C LEU A 307 17.17 17.12 -7.35
N ARG A 308 18.12 17.69 -6.58
CA ARG A 308 18.22 19.15 -6.42
C ARG A 308 18.68 19.85 -7.70
N GLU A 309 19.34 19.14 -8.60
CA GLU A 309 19.77 19.67 -9.90
C GLU A 309 18.56 19.72 -10.84
N PRO A 310 18.16 20.91 -11.33
CA PRO A 310 16.99 21.06 -12.20
C PRO A 310 17.05 20.22 -13.47
N GLU A 311 18.25 20.05 -14.02
CA GLU A 311 18.50 19.24 -15.22
C GLU A 311 18.18 17.76 -14.97
N VAL A 312 18.59 17.23 -13.82
CA VAL A 312 18.31 15.84 -13.43
C VAL A 312 16.81 15.64 -13.22
N LEU A 313 16.13 16.60 -12.59
CA LEU A 313 14.67 16.53 -12.42
C LEU A 313 13.94 16.58 -13.78
N ALA A 314 14.37 17.45 -14.68
CA ALA A 314 13.81 17.54 -16.03
C ALA A 314 14.03 16.25 -16.83
N GLU A 315 15.21 15.64 -16.70
CA GLU A 315 15.51 14.34 -17.28
C GLU A 315 14.59 13.25 -16.73
N CYS A 316 14.36 13.19 -15.41
CA CYS A 316 13.44 12.21 -14.81
C CYS A 316 12.00 12.34 -15.34
N ARG A 317 11.56 13.55 -15.71
CA ARG A 317 10.24 13.76 -16.36
C ARG A 317 10.23 13.33 -17.81
N ALA A 318 11.33 13.56 -18.52
CA ALA A 318 11.45 13.22 -19.93
C ALA A 318 11.64 11.71 -20.13
N ASP A 319 12.45 11.08 -19.28
CA ASP A 319 12.85 9.69 -19.34
C ASP A 319 12.76 9.04 -17.96
N ILE A 320 11.94 7.98 -17.85
CA ILE A 320 11.65 7.36 -16.57
C ILE A 320 12.92 6.69 -16.04
N PRO A 321 13.47 7.10 -14.89
CA PRO A 321 14.66 6.51 -14.31
C PRO A 321 14.30 5.17 -13.64
N PRO A 322 14.57 4.01 -14.28
CA PRO A 322 14.07 2.73 -13.79
C PRO A 322 14.68 2.41 -12.42
N PHE A 323 15.94 2.76 -12.19
CA PHE A 323 16.64 2.48 -10.94
C PHE A 323 16.16 3.29 -9.73
N LEU A 324 15.35 4.35 -9.94
CA LEU A 324 14.78 5.13 -8.85
C LEU A 324 13.38 4.63 -8.45
N TRP A 325 12.51 4.37 -9.42
CA TRP A 325 11.09 4.10 -9.14
C TRP A 325 10.69 2.64 -9.31
N THR A 326 11.49 1.86 -10.02
CA THR A 326 11.29 0.43 -10.27
C THR A 326 12.50 -0.35 -9.75
N GLY A 327 12.42 -1.68 -9.74
CA GLY A 327 13.53 -2.55 -9.37
C GLY A 327 13.76 -3.64 -10.40
N LEU A 328 14.99 -4.17 -10.41
CA LEU A 328 15.36 -5.38 -11.12
C LEU A 328 15.95 -6.36 -10.11
N VAL A 329 15.18 -7.38 -9.77
CA VAL A 329 15.48 -8.38 -8.76
C VAL A 329 16.13 -9.59 -9.42
N LYS A 330 17.17 -10.14 -8.78
CA LYS A 330 17.82 -11.39 -9.21
C LYS A 330 17.44 -12.54 -8.29
N CYS A 331 16.78 -13.58 -8.81
CA CYS A 331 16.48 -14.80 -8.08
C CYS A 331 17.40 -15.93 -8.56
N PHE A 332 18.44 -16.24 -7.79
CA PHE A 332 19.44 -17.24 -8.15
C PHE A 332 18.91 -18.68 -8.04
N LYS A 333 19.20 -19.50 -9.04
CA LYS A 333 18.85 -20.92 -9.10
C LYS A 333 20.07 -21.80 -8.77
N PRO A 334 19.84 -23.03 -8.25
CA PRO A 334 20.94 -23.95 -7.93
C PRO A 334 21.80 -24.37 -9.13
N ASP A 335 21.25 -24.31 -10.34
CA ASP A 335 21.92 -24.66 -11.59
C ASP A 335 22.84 -23.54 -12.14
N GLY A 336 22.97 -22.43 -11.40
CA GLY A 336 23.79 -21.28 -11.77
C GLY A 336 23.08 -20.27 -12.68
N THR A 337 21.84 -20.52 -13.10
CA THR A 337 21.00 -19.51 -13.75
C THR A 337 20.35 -18.59 -12.73
N CYS A 338 19.79 -17.46 -13.18
CA CYS A 338 18.96 -16.61 -12.35
C CYS A 338 17.80 -16.01 -13.14
N TRP A 339 16.69 -15.81 -12.45
CA TRP A 339 15.62 -14.95 -12.95
C TRP A 339 15.98 -13.50 -12.70
N PHE A 340 15.86 -12.69 -13.74
CA PHE A 340 15.80 -11.24 -13.66
C PHE A 340 14.34 -10.85 -13.71
N VAL A 341 13.86 -10.13 -12.70
CA VAL A 341 12.44 -9.79 -12.57
C VAL A 341 12.32 -8.31 -12.31
N THR A 342 11.59 -7.60 -13.17
CA THR A 342 11.26 -6.20 -12.87
C THR A 342 10.20 -6.15 -11.77
N LYS A 343 10.20 -5.09 -10.97
CA LYS A 343 9.17 -4.84 -9.95
C LYS A 343 8.78 -3.38 -9.97
N GLY A 344 7.49 -3.12 -9.80
CA GLY A 344 6.92 -1.77 -9.72
C GLY A 344 6.40 -1.22 -11.05
N HIS A 345 6.45 -1.98 -12.16
CA HIS A 345 5.90 -1.52 -13.45
C HIS A 345 4.38 -1.31 -13.41
N HIS A 346 3.68 -2.03 -12.53
CA HIS A 346 2.22 -1.97 -12.41
C HIS A 346 1.70 -0.57 -12.07
N PHE A 347 2.46 0.28 -11.38
CA PHE A 347 2.10 1.69 -11.15
C PHE A 347 2.05 2.52 -12.43
N PHE A 348 2.75 2.07 -13.47
CA PHE A 348 2.76 2.67 -14.80
C PHE A 348 1.75 2.00 -15.75
N GLY A 349 0.94 1.07 -15.25
CA GLY A 349 -0.01 0.31 -16.06
C GLY A 349 0.66 -0.72 -16.98
N VAL A 350 1.91 -1.10 -16.69
CA VAL A 350 2.69 -2.08 -17.45
C VAL A 350 2.91 -3.32 -16.58
N SER A 351 2.81 -4.52 -17.14
CA SER A 351 3.18 -5.75 -16.44
C SER A 351 4.66 -5.75 -16.08
N ASP A 352 5.00 -6.47 -15.00
CA ASP A 352 6.40 -6.77 -14.73
C ASP A 352 6.91 -7.77 -15.78
N PHE A 353 8.23 -7.83 -15.98
CA PHE A 353 8.88 -8.74 -16.92
C PHE A 353 9.83 -9.68 -16.19
N ALA A 354 9.91 -10.91 -16.67
CA ALA A 354 10.84 -11.91 -16.17
C ALA A 354 11.73 -12.45 -17.31
N TRP A 355 13.00 -12.67 -17.02
CA TRP A 355 13.96 -13.26 -17.95
C TRP A 355 14.83 -14.28 -17.25
N LEU A 356 14.93 -15.47 -17.82
CA LEU A 356 15.82 -16.51 -17.32
C LEU A 356 17.17 -16.39 -18.04
N GLY A 357 18.23 -16.11 -17.29
CA GLY A 357 19.57 -15.96 -17.84
C GLY A 357 20.64 -16.36 -16.84
N ARG A 358 21.85 -15.87 -17.05
CA ARG A 358 23.00 -15.99 -16.15
C ARG A 358 23.34 -14.63 -15.54
N ASN A 359 23.97 -14.65 -14.38
CA ASN A 359 24.23 -13.43 -13.62
C ASN A 359 25.08 -12.40 -14.40
N GLU A 360 25.97 -12.87 -15.28
CA GLU A 360 26.85 -12.04 -16.11
C GLU A 360 26.08 -11.22 -17.16
N GLU A 361 24.88 -11.67 -17.55
CA GLU A 361 24.01 -11.00 -18.52
C GLU A 361 23.25 -9.81 -17.92
N GLY A 362 23.43 -9.54 -16.61
CA GLY A 362 22.56 -8.66 -15.86
C GLY A 362 22.45 -7.22 -16.38
N ASN A 363 23.53 -6.63 -16.89
CA ASN A 363 23.46 -5.28 -17.46
C ASN A 363 22.68 -5.27 -18.78
N GLN A 364 22.94 -6.26 -19.65
CA GLN A 364 22.23 -6.38 -20.93
C GLN A 364 20.74 -6.63 -20.72
N VAL A 365 20.38 -7.50 -19.77
CA VAL A 365 18.98 -7.77 -19.42
C VAL A 365 18.33 -6.53 -18.83
N ALA A 366 19.02 -5.78 -17.96
CA ALA A 366 18.50 -4.53 -17.41
C ALA A 366 18.17 -3.50 -18.49
N ASP A 367 19.10 -3.27 -19.42
CA ASP A 367 18.93 -2.31 -20.52
C ASP A 367 17.77 -2.71 -21.45
N PHE A 368 17.66 -4.01 -21.77
CA PHE A 368 16.57 -4.55 -22.58
C PHE A 368 15.22 -4.40 -21.86
N MET A 369 15.12 -4.81 -20.61
CA MET A 369 13.88 -4.72 -19.82
C MET A 369 13.43 -3.28 -19.61
N HIS A 370 14.37 -2.37 -19.39
CA HIS A 370 14.08 -0.95 -19.30
C HIS A 370 13.53 -0.40 -20.62
N SER A 371 14.18 -0.74 -21.74
CA SER A 371 13.74 -0.30 -23.06
C SER A 371 12.34 -0.83 -23.40
N LEU A 372 12.08 -2.09 -23.05
CA LEU A 372 10.77 -2.73 -23.20
C LEU A 372 9.70 -2.03 -22.35
N PHE A 373 10.01 -1.71 -21.09
CA PHE A 373 9.13 -0.95 -20.20
C PHE A 373 8.79 0.42 -20.77
N VAL A 374 9.80 1.19 -21.19
CA VAL A 374 9.61 2.53 -21.77
C VAL A 374 8.77 2.46 -23.04
N TYR A 375 9.02 1.46 -23.89
CA TYR A 375 8.21 1.22 -25.09
C TYR A 375 6.74 0.97 -24.72
N ALA A 376 6.47 0.03 -23.81
CA ALA A 376 5.13 -0.33 -23.38
C ALA A 376 4.38 0.87 -22.78
N TYR A 377 5.03 1.59 -21.88
CA TYR A 377 4.47 2.75 -21.21
C TYR A 377 4.16 3.88 -22.20
N ARG A 378 5.11 4.28 -23.04
CA ARG A 378 4.95 5.43 -23.94
C ARG A 378 3.99 5.17 -25.09
N THR A 379 3.91 3.94 -25.58
CA THR A 379 3.04 3.58 -26.71
C THR A 379 1.67 3.08 -26.28
N GLY A 380 1.51 2.65 -25.02
CA GLY A 380 0.33 1.94 -24.56
C GLY A 380 0.17 0.56 -25.19
N ALA A 381 1.27 -0.04 -25.68
CA ALA A 381 1.22 -1.35 -26.32
C ALA A 381 0.74 -2.41 -25.32
N SER A 382 -0.31 -3.13 -25.71
CA SER A 382 -0.77 -4.31 -24.97
C SER A 382 0.13 -5.50 -25.30
N MET A 383 0.73 -6.07 -24.25
CA MET A 383 1.55 -7.27 -24.34
C MET A 383 0.88 -8.35 -23.49
N GLU A 384 0.72 -9.53 -24.08
CA GLU A 384 0.08 -10.67 -23.45
C GLU A 384 0.89 -11.93 -23.73
N ALA A 385 0.69 -12.96 -22.93
CA ALA A 385 1.29 -14.26 -23.18
C ALA A 385 0.87 -14.78 -24.57
N GLY A 386 1.85 -15.19 -25.38
CA GLY A 386 1.67 -15.60 -26.77
C GLY A 386 2.00 -14.52 -27.80
N HIS A 387 2.08 -13.25 -27.40
CA HIS A 387 2.55 -12.19 -28.30
C HIS A 387 4.06 -12.32 -28.58
N THR A 388 4.50 -11.76 -29.71
CA THR A 388 5.91 -11.67 -30.08
C THR A 388 6.35 -10.21 -30.23
N LEU A 389 7.66 -9.99 -30.12
CA LEU A 389 8.33 -8.70 -30.26
C LEU A 389 9.58 -8.88 -31.11
N GLU A 390 9.72 -8.09 -32.17
CA GLU A 390 11.00 -7.95 -32.87
C GLU A 390 11.81 -6.82 -32.24
N TRP A 391 13.02 -7.11 -31.78
CA TRP A 391 13.91 -6.13 -31.16
C TRP A 391 15.33 -6.31 -31.68
N CYS A 392 15.87 -5.26 -32.31
CA CYS A 392 17.21 -5.28 -32.92
C CYS A 392 17.45 -6.43 -33.91
N GLY A 393 16.40 -6.86 -34.63
CA GLY A 393 16.46 -7.96 -35.61
C GLY A 393 16.36 -9.37 -35.02
N GLU A 394 16.18 -9.48 -33.70
CA GLU A 394 15.90 -10.73 -32.99
C GLU A 394 14.41 -10.80 -32.64
N GLU A 395 13.81 -11.99 -32.69
CA GLU A 395 12.41 -12.20 -32.32
C GLU A 395 12.31 -12.77 -30.90
N TYR A 396 11.41 -12.20 -30.11
CA TYR A 396 11.11 -12.61 -28.73
C TYR A 396 9.63 -12.98 -28.60
N ARG A 397 9.33 -13.86 -27.64
CA ARG A 397 7.96 -14.25 -27.27
C ARG A 397 7.72 -13.98 -25.80
N PHE A 398 6.50 -13.54 -25.50
CA PHE A 398 6.00 -13.43 -24.14
C PHE A 398 5.29 -14.70 -23.71
N ALA A 399 5.53 -15.15 -22.49
CA ALA A 399 4.85 -16.27 -21.85
C ALA A 399 4.40 -15.88 -20.44
N GLY A 400 3.46 -16.64 -19.87
CA GLY A 400 3.11 -16.51 -18.45
C GLY A 400 4.17 -17.12 -17.54
N VAL A 401 4.18 -16.74 -16.27
CA VAL A 401 5.03 -17.34 -15.25
C VAL A 401 4.66 -18.82 -15.05
N SER A 402 5.67 -19.70 -15.15
CA SER A 402 5.48 -21.15 -14.98
C SER A 402 6.19 -21.73 -13.74
N GLU A 403 7.21 -21.04 -13.22
CA GLU A 403 7.98 -21.47 -12.05
C GLU A 403 8.12 -20.31 -11.04
N TYR A 404 8.13 -20.64 -9.75
CA TYR A 404 8.26 -19.68 -8.65
C TYR A 404 7.29 -18.49 -8.69
N PRO A 405 5.97 -18.71 -8.93
CA PRO A 405 5.00 -17.62 -9.06
C PRO A 405 4.96 -16.71 -7.82
N GLU A 406 5.24 -17.24 -6.63
CA GLU A 406 5.31 -16.49 -5.38
C GLU A 406 6.41 -15.40 -5.36
N TYR A 407 7.41 -15.50 -6.24
CA TYR A 407 8.49 -14.52 -6.39
C TYR A 407 8.40 -13.75 -7.70
N LEU A 408 8.02 -14.42 -8.80
CA LEU A 408 8.05 -13.82 -10.13
C LEU A 408 6.80 -12.98 -10.42
N GLU A 409 5.61 -13.39 -9.95
CA GLU A 409 4.38 -12.65 -10.24
C GLU A 409 4.37 -11.26 -9.58
N GLY A 410 3.77 -10.31 -10.30
CA GLY A 410 3.56 -8.94 -9.88
C GLY A 410 2.07 -8.58 -9.86
N PRO A 411 1.68 -7.44 -9.26
CA PRO A 411 0.27 -7.04 -9.13
C PRO A 411 -0.50 -6.92 -10.47
N ALA A 412 0.17 -6.49 -11.54
CA ALA A 412 -0.39 -6.42 -12.90
C ALA A 412 -0.05 -7.66 -13.76
N GLY A 413 0.36 -8.75 -13.11
CA GLY A 413 0.94 -9.93 -13.75
C GLY A 413 2.39 -9.72 -14.19
N THR A 414 3.07 -10.84 -14.45
CA THR A 414 4.42 -10.86 -14.99
C THR A 414 4.50 -11.61 -16.31
N LEU A 415 5.17 -11.01 -17.31
CA LEU A 415 5.43 -11.62 -18.60
C LEU A 415 6.86 -12.14 -18.68
N VAL A 416 7.02 -13.43 -18.90
CA VAL A 416 8.31 -14.06 -19.17
C VAL A 416 8.70 -13.76 -20.61
N VAL A 417 9.86 -13.13 -20.80
CA VAL A 417 10.42 -12.80 -22.13
C VAL A 417 11.45 -13.85 -22.52
N GLN A 418 11.29 -14.45 -23.69
CA GLN A 418 12.17 -15.50 -24.19
C GLN A 418 12.50 -15.25 -25.66
N PRO A 419 13.74 -15.48 -26.11
CA PRO A 419 14.04 -15.47 -27.54
C PRO A 419 13.23 -16.58 -28.24
N CYS A 420 12.60 -16.25 -29.36
CA CYS A 420 12.13 -17.26 -30.30
C CYS A 420 13.38 -17.94 -30.86
N ALA A 421 13.56 -19.23 -30.59
CA ALA A 421 14.68 -19.98 -31.16
C ALA A 421 14.74 -19.75 -32.68
N ALA A 422 15.91 -19.36 -33.19
CA ALA A 422 16.19 -19.26 -34.62
C ALA A 422 16.05 -20.61 -35.32
#